data_AF-A0A6A4Z3L2-F1
#
_entry.id   AF-A0A6A4Z3L2-F1
#
_cell.length_a   1.000
_cell.length_b   1.000
_cell.length_c   1.000
_cell.angle_alpha   90.00
_cell.angle_beta   90.00
_cell.angle_gamma   90.00
#
_symmetry.space_group_name_H-M   'P 1'
#
loop_
_entity.id
_entity.type
_entity.pdbx_description
1 polymer ?
#
loop_
_entity_poly.entity_id
_entity_poly.type
_entity_poly.pdbx_seq_one_letter_code
_entity_poly.pdbx_strand_id
1 'polypeptide(L)'
;MQCQIHPRQDEPLVQETPIAFHSRLTTLLGCLYLVGSTSCTIAFLSILQSFFANDMWWIDYTSSTAQALIVDLFNVQLTTRSTGPLDILSQVVAKTYPSTTITTTTPVYPAYVRRLVWSELTSIEYAVVNLRLHTDATCYLPIQYCWVDLAHTFEIAHTRGRQVRCYERYISNGAVYLETVLRNQARDACFGAHDFLVALGASLQESPMGQAWLATTSTALATESIADEIAHWLHANLTQFTMQWSNLLQPSITETLDVTNALQVPQATTLKTVPRAVGPWSSSVMNWMFDMDVSLAAYVNCSLVLSATNACLNSPMVDWESQAVYSFPDGTAPCGMQLVQAHVGPFLSIDTLVVAIPAPLLALYHAFQAALGRELRLATPMVHALGSIPTSTISPIPFAWMDLNFNFYGGNLMCPYGNPLPIVQEQFNFFDDCLNQTAFSVTVTNYSGVVAALALAVSRCSSSLACNDITGIPHPYVDTIAPIVQAKYSSEMMSSVRPWIQPTVDAIAALNISLMQFASTVDGSNMTLLMQPLLSDPAFAFFGWVLAYDWVYGSREVVSFEGDAGTLVLISSADSPSLSVSSSNVTKTATRGIYYLVYYTSVVLAA
;
A
#
# COMPACT_ATOMS: atom_id res chain seq x y z
N MET A 1 -84.44 44.50 87.09
CA MET A 1 -83.89 45.87 86.88
C MET A 1 -83.10 45.86 85.58
N GLN A 2 -83.17 46.96 84.82
CA GLN A 2 -82.32 47.34 83.68
C GLN A 2 -81.97 46.30 82.59
N CYS A 3 -82.47 46.57 81.37
CA CYS A 3 -81.91 46.05 80.12
C CYS A 3 -80.76 46.96 79.65
N GLN A 4 -79.73 46.41 78.98
CA GLN A 4 -79.56 46.55 77.52
C GLN A 4 -78.43 45.66 76.98
N ILE A 5 -78.29 45.62 75.64
CA ILE A 5 -77.79 44.48 74.86
C ILE A 5 -76.88 44.96 73.69
N HIS A 6 -75.93 44.09 73.26
CA HIS A 6 -75.15 44.09 71.99
C HIS A 6 -74.01 45.11 71.79
N PRO A 7 -73.05 44.86 70.86
CA PRO A 7 -72.88 43.70 69.93
C PRO A 7 -71.61 42.85 70.26
N ARG A 8 -70.95 42.19 69.29
CA ARG A 8 -71.28 40.87 68.67
C ARG A 8 -70.30 40.56 67.51
N GLN A 9 -69.76 39.32 67.43
CA GLN A 9 -68.90 38.74 66.35
C GLN A 9 -67.46 39.26 66.24
N ASP A 10 -66.46 38.52 65.72
CA ASP A 10 -66.19 37.07 65.64
C ASP A 10 -64.72 36.93 65.17
N GLU A 11 -63.90 36.07 65.79
CA GLU A 11 -62.73 35.45 65.12
C GLU A 11 -62.34 34.15 65.88
N PRO A 12 -62.01 33.05 65.19
CA PRO A 12 -61.94 31.73 65.82
C PRO A 12 -60.59 31.43 66.47
N LEU A 13 -60.64 30.62 67.53
CA LEU A 13 -59.47 30.02 68.19
C LEU A 13 -58.62 29.23 67.20
N VAL A 14 -57.35 29.61 67.02
CA VAL A 14 -56.35 28.74 66.41
C VAL A 14 -56.02 27.63 67.41
N GLN A 15 -56.62 26.48 67.18
CA GLN A 15 -56.40 25.25 67.94
C GLN A 15 -55.05 24.64 67.56
N GLU A 16 -54.11 24.51 68.51
CA GLU A 16 -52.85 23.81 68.28
C GLU A 16 -53.13 22.34 67.94
N THR A 17 -52.93 22.00 66.67
CA THR A 17 -53.17 20.66 66.10
C THR A 17 -51.93 19.77 66.25
N PRO A 18 -52.06 18.43 66.13
CA PRO A 18 -50.95 17.48 66.33
C PRO A 18 -49.94 17.46 65.15
N ILE A 19 -49.34 18.62 64.85
CA ILE A 19 -48.41 18.85 63.75
C ILE A 19 -47.07 18.11 63.98
N ALA A 20 -46.69 17.89 65.24
CA ALA A 20 -45.34 17.43 65.62
C ALA A 20 -44.93 16.04 65.08
N PHE A 21 -45.83 15.06 64.98
CA PHE A 21 -45.45 13.70 64.55
C PHE A 21 -45.30 13.60 63.02
N HIS A 22 -46.25 14.15 62.26
CA HIS A 22 -46.14 14.22 60.80
C HIS A 22 -44.95 15.11 60.38
N SER A 23 -44.70 16.22 61.07
CA SER A 23 -43.50 17.04 60.88
C SER A 23 -42.21 16.22 61.06
N ARG A 24 -42.05 15.51 62.18
CA ARG A 24 -40.85 14.69 62.45
C ARG A 24 -40.63 13.57 61.44
N LEU A 25 -41.69 12.89 61.00
CA LEU A 25 -41.59 11.84 59.97
C LEU A 25 -41.17 12.43 58.62
N THR A 26 -41.73 13.57 58.22
CA THR A 26 -41.34 14.28 57.00
C THR A 26 -39.88 14.76 57.07
N THR A 27 -39.43 15.27 58.22
CA THR A 27 -38.02 15.62 58.43
C THR A 27 -37.10 14.40 58.30
N LEU A 28 -37.45 13.26 58.91
CA LEU A 28 -36.67 12.02 58.81
C LEU A 28 -36.57 11.53 57.36
N LEU A 29 -37.69 11.51 56.62
CA LEU A 29 -37.70 11.13 55.21
C LEU A 29 -36.90 12.11 54.35
N GLY A 30 -36.94 13.42 54.65
CA GLY A 30 -36.09 14.43 54.02
C GLY A 30 -34.60 14.18 54.26
N CYS A 31 -34.21 13.90 55.51
CA CYS A 31 -32.82 13.55 55.83
C CYS A 31 -32.36 12.27 55.13
N LEU A 32 -33.19 11.22 55.10
CA LEU A 32 -32.88 9.97 54.39
C LEU A 32 -32.76 10.19 52.88
N TYR A 33 -33.63 11.02 52.30
CA TYR A 33 -33.55 11.42 50.89
C TYR A 33 -32.23 12.16 50.60
N LEU A 34 -31.86 13.15 51.42
CA LEU A 34 -30.60 13.90 51.25
C LEU A 34 -29.35 13.01 51.37
N VAL A 35 -29.31 12.12 52.37
CA VAL A 35 -28.20 11.17 52.53
C VAL A 35 -28.14 10.19 51.35
N GLY A 36 -29.29 9.67 50.91
CA GLY A 36 -29.39 8.77 49.76
C GLY A 36 -28.96 9.44 48.45
N SER A 37 -29.50 10.62 48.14
CA SER A 37 -29.14 11.37 46.93
C SER A 37 -27.68 11.76 46.91
N THR A 38 -27.12 12.24 48.04
CA THR A 38 -25.69 12.57 48.15
C THR A 38 -24.81 11.34 47.95
N SER A 39 -25.18 10.20 48.53
CA SER A 39 -24.47 8.94 48.35
C SER A 39 -24.50 8.47 46.89
N CYS A 40 -25.65 8.59 46.21
CA CYS A 40 -25.76 8.31 44.77
C CYS A 40 -24.89 9.25 43.92
N THR A 41 -24.81 10.53 44.26
CA THR A 41 -23.95 11.49 43.55
C THR A 41 -22.45 11.16 43.73
N ILE A 42 -22.02 10.79 44.93
CA ILE A 42 -20.64 10.35 45.19
C ILE A 42 -20.31 9.07 44.41
N ALA A 43 -21.23 8.10 44.39
CA ALA A 43 -21.08 6.87 43.60
C ALA A 43 -21.06 7.16 42.08
N PHE A 44 -21.87 8.11 41.60
CA PHE A 44 -21.85 8.53 40.20
C PHE A 44 -20.51 9.18 39.83
N LEU A 45 -19.95 10.05 40.69
CA LEU A 45 -18.63 10.66 40.47
C LEU A 45 -17.52 9.63 40.36
N SER A 46 -17.51 8.57 41.20
CA SER A 46 -16.47 7.54 41.12
C SER A 46 -16.53 6.72 39.82
N ILE A 47 -17.73 6.51 39.26
CA ILE A 47 -17.90 5.94 37.92
C ILE A 47 -17.42 6.93 36.85
N LEU A 48 -17.88 8.19 36.93
CA LEU A 48 -17.63 9.22 35.93
C LEU A 48 -16.14 9.54 35.77
N GLN A 49 -15.36 9.48 36.85
CA GLN A 49 -13.93 9.76 36.89
C GLN A 49 -13.13 8.97 35.83
N SER A 50 -13.42 7.67 35.69
CA SER A 50 -12.69 6.78 34.78
C SER A 50 -13.02 7.03 33.31
N PHE A 51 -14.28 7.35 32.99
CA PHE A 51 -14.70 7.70 31.63
C PHE A 51 -14.22 9.10 31.22
N PHE A 52 -14.25 10.07 32.13
CA PHE A 52 -13.93 11.47 31.82
C PHE A 52 -12.43 11.76 31.88
N ALA A 53 -11.59 10.76 32.12
CA ALA A 53 -10.13 10.87 32.11
C ALA A 53 -9.56 11.31 30.74
N ASN A 54 -10.28 11.07 29.64
CA ASN A 54 -9.90 11.41 28.27
C ASN A 54 -11.14 11.66 27.39
N ASP A 55 -10.94 12.34 26.25
CA ASP A 55 -12.03 12.73 25.34
C ASP A 55 -12.57 11.55 24.50
N MET A 56 -11.91 10.38 24.53
CA MET A 56 -12.38 9.15 23.87
C MET A 56 -13.47 8.43 24.68
N TRP A 57 -13.62 8.76 25.97
CA TRP A 57 -14.50 8.08 26.92
C TRP A 57 -14.17 6.59 27.11
N TRP A 58 -12.90 6.24 26.91
CA TRP A 58 -12.39 4.87 27.04
C TRP A 58 -11.55 4.77 28.33
N ILE A 59 -11.99 3.93 29.27
CA ILE A 59 -11.29 3.64 30.53
C ILE A 59 -9.84 3.21 30.25
N ASP A 60 -8.89 3.80 30.99
CA ASP A 60 -7.44 3.54 30.89
C ASP A 60 -6.81 3.76 29.50
N TYR A 61 -7.49 4.49 28.60
CA TYR A 61 -6.93 4.85 27.29
C TYR A 61 -5.69 5.75 27.44
N THR A 62 -4.59 5.29 26.88
CA THR A 62 -3.36 6.07 26.70
C THR A 62 -2.85 5.95 25.26
N SER A 63 -2.11 6.97 24.82
CA SER A 63 -1.60 7.03 23.44
C SER A 63 -0.51 5.99 23.16
N SER A 64 0.25 5.56 24.17
CA SER A 64 1.32 4.55 24.02
C SER A 64 0.84 3.10 24.09
N THR A 65 -0.42 2.82 24.46
CA THR A 65 -0.95 1.45 24.49
C THR A 65 -2.22 1.29 23.66
N ALA A 66 -3.33 1.89 24.08
CA ALA A 66 -4.63 1.73 23.43
C ALA A 66 -4.63 2.33 22.01
N GLN A 67 -4.14 3.56 21.84
CA GLN A 67 -4.03 4.16 20.51
C GLN A 67 -3.07 3.37 19.62
N ALA A 68 -1.89 3.03 20.14
CA ALA A 68 -0.88 2.26 19.41
C ALA A 68 -1.43 0.93 18.90
N LEU A 69 -2.17 0.19 19.73
CA LEU A 69 -2.83 -1.05 19.35
C LEU A 69 -3.87 -0.86 18.23
N ILE A 70 -4.72 0.17 18.32
CA ILE A 70 -5.68 0.50 17.24
C ILE A 70 -4.93 0.80 15.94
N VAL A 71 -3.87 1.59 16.03
CA VAL A 71 -3.04 1.99 14.88
C VAL A 71 -2.40 0.77 14.21
N ASP A 72 -1.79 -0.15 14.97
CA ASP A 72 -1.24 -1.40 14.42
C ASP A 72 -2.35 -2.29 13.81
N LEU A 73 -3.49 -2.43 14.50
CA LEU A 73 -4.64 -3.23 14.03
C LEU A 73 -5.18 -2.75 12.69
N PHE A 74 -5.45 -1.45 12.54
CA PHE A 74 -5.96 -0.90 11.28
C PHE A 74 -4.90 -0.91 10.18
N ASN A 75 -3.63 -0.61 10.49
CA ASN A 75 -2.55 -0.68 9.50
C ASN A 75 -2.41 -2.08 8.89
N VAL A 76 -2.54 -3.16 9.68
CA VAL A 76 -2.52 -4.54 9.17
C VAL A 76 -3.70 -4.86 8.25
N GLN A 77 -4.88 -4.26 8.46
CA GLN A 77 -6.04 -4.52 7.61
C GLN A 77 -6.00 -3.68 6.32
N LEU A 78 -5.59 -2.42 6.42
CA LEU A 78 -5.51 -1.49 5.29
C LEU A 78 -4.54 -1.96 4.19
N THR A 79 -3.53 -2.77 4.52
CA THR A 79 -2.65 -3.41 3.51
C THR A 79 -3.39 -4.33 2.53
N THR A 80 -4.61 -4.78 2.86
CA THR A 80 -5.37 -5.76 2.08
C THR A 80 -6.88 -5.47 1.94
N ARG A 81 -7.37 -4.36 2.51
CA ARG A 81 -8.78 -3.97 2.50
C ARG A 81 -8.93 -2.45 2.46
N SER A 82 -9.54 -1.92 1.41
CA SER A 82 -9.88 -0.49 1.28
C SER A 82 -11.22 -0.12 1.93
N THR A 83 -12.14 -1.08 2.08
CA THR A 83 -13.50 -0.86 2.61
C THR A 83 -14.03 -2.06 3.39
N GLY A 84 -15.09 -1.85 4.17
CA GLY A 84 -15.86 -2.90 4.86
C GLY A 84 -15.80 -2.84 6.40
N PRO A 85 -16.71 -3.55 7.09
CA PRO A 85 -16.72 -3.62 8.55
C PRO A 85 -15.56 -4.47 9.09
N LEU A 86 -14.99 -4.04 10.22
CA LEU A 86 -13.94 -4.75 10.93
C LEU A 86 -14.32 -4.91 12.41
N ASP A 87 -14.45 -6.15 12.88
CA ASP A 87 -14.52 -6.43 14.32
C ASP A 87 -13.09 -6.45 14.90
N ILE A 88 -12.72 -5.36 15.58
CA ILE A 88 -11.41 -5.22 16.24
C ILE A 88 -11.13 -6.28 17.32
N LEU A 89 -12.17 -6.87 17.93
CA LEU A 89 -12.03 -7.91 18.95
C LEU A 89 -11.68 -9.28 18.35
N SER A 90 -11.96 -9.46 17.06
CA SER A 90 -11.58 -10.65 16.30
C SER A 90 -10.13 -10.65 15.78
N GLN A 91 -9.39 -9.57 16.02
CA GLN A 91 -8.02 -9.36 15.52
C GLN A 91 -6.96 -9.56 16.61
N VAL A 92 -5.70 -9.79 16.20
CA VAL A 92 -4.56 -9.97 17.11
C VAL A 92 -3.32 -9.32 16.51
N VAL A 93 -2.53 -8.60 17.32
CA VAL A 93 -1.20 -8.09 16.97
C VAL A 93 -0.18 -8.74 17.90
N ALA A 94 0.87 -9.38 17.36
CA ALA A 94 1.97 -9.91 18.17
C ALA A 94 2.94 -8.78 18.56
N LYS A 95 2.50 -7.92 19.47
CA LYS A 95 3.27 -6.77 19.96
C LYS A 95 2.91 -6.47 21.41
N THR A 96 3.92 -6.22 22.23
CA THR A 96 3.75 -5.76 23.60
C THR A 96 3.87 -4.23 23.61
N TYR A 97 3.00 -3.56 24.36
CA TYR A 97 3.02 -2.10 24.55
C TYR A 97 3.32 -1.81 26.03
N PRO A 98 4.59 -1.64 26.42
CA PRO A 98 4.95 -1.35 27.80
C PRO A 98 4.42 0.03 28.19
N SER A 99 3.76 0.13 29.35
CA SER A 99 3.23 1.41 29.87
C SER A 99 4.30 2.46 30.19
N THR A 100 5.57 2.05 30.25
CA THR A 100 6.74 2.93 30.42
C THR A 100 7.24 3.54 29.10
N THR A 101 6.73 3.11 27.95
CA THR A 101 7.18 3.60 26.64
C THR A 101 6.51 4.93 26.31
N ILE A 102 7.32 5.98 26.11
CA ILE A 102 6.83 7.34 25.79
C ILE A 102 6.36 7.43 24.33
N THR A 103 7.05 6.77 23.41
CA THR A 103 6.75 6.79 21.97
C THR A 103 6.67 5.37 21.43
N THR A 104 5.55 5.02 20.81
CA THR A 104 5.41 3.76 20.06
C THR A 104 5.40 4.03 18.56
N THR A 105 5.86 3.06 17.78
CA THR A 105 5.92 3.13 16.32
C THR A 105 5.30 1.90 15.68
N THR A 106 4.73 2.06 14.49
CA THR A 106 4.21 0.99 13.63
C THR A 106 5.08 0.89 12.38
N PRO A 107 5.55 -0.31 12.00
CA PRO A 107 6.24 -0.51 10.73
C PRO A 107 5.27 -0.37 9.56
N VAL A 108 5.64 0.42 8.57
CA VAL A 108 4.87 0.68 7.34
C VAL A 108 5.80 0.48 6.15
N TYR A 109 5.52 -0.51 5.33
CA TYR A 109 6.29 -0.79 4.11
C TYR A 109 5.84 0.15 2.97
N PRO A 110 6.76 0.89 2.32
CA PRO A 110 6.38 1.84 1.27
C PRO A 110 5.79 1.20 0.00
N ALA A 111 6.07 -0.08 -0.28
CA ALA A 111 5.49 -0.81 -1.41
C ALA A 111 3.95 -0.90 -1.37
N TYR A 112 3.33 -0.92 -0.18
CA TYR A 112 1.87 -0.76 -0.04
C TYR A 112 1.37 0.54 -0.69
N VAL A 113 2.08 1.65 -0.43
CA VAL A 113 1.71 2.98 -0.95
C VAL A 113 1.88 3.04 -2.47
N ARG A 114 2.94 2.40 -2.97
CA ARG A 114 3.21 2.25 -4.41
C ARG A 114 2.10 1.45 -5.10
N ARG A 115 1.67 0.33 -4.51
CA ARG A 115 0.55 -0.48 -5.00
C ARG A 115 -0.76 0.30 -5.04
N LEU A 116 -1.07 1.10 -4.01
CA LEU A 116 -2.25 1.98 -4.03
C LEU A 116 -2.21 2.92 -5.23
N VAL A 117 -1.13 3.68 -5.41
CA VAL A 117 -1.02 4.73 -6.43
C VAL A 117 -0.96 4.17 -7.86
N TRP A 118 -0.32 3.03 -8.07
CA TRP A 118 -0.11 2.47 -9.41
C TRP A 118 -1.06 1.34 -9.81
N SER A 119 -1.82 0.76 -8.88
CA SER A 119 -2.72 -0.37 -9.18
C SER A 119 -4.14 -0.25 -8.63
N GLU A 120 -4.41 0.58 -7.61
CA GLU A 120 -5.75 0.66 -6.98
C GLU A 120 -6.45 2.01 -7.21
N LEU A 121 -5.70 3.11 -7.23
CA LEU A 121 -6.21 4.49 -7.36
C LEU A 121 -6.16 4.98 -8.81
N THR A 122 -6.61 4.14 -9.74
CA THR A 122 -6.51 4.36 -11.21
C THR A 122 -7.82 4.78 -11.87
N SER A 123 -8.88 5.12 -11.11
CA SER A 123 -10.15 5.54 -11.72
C SER A 123 -10.06 6.90 -12.41
N ILE A 124 -10.88 7.10 -13.44
CA ILE A 124 -10.94 8.34 -14.25
C ILE A 124 -11.24 9.55 -13.35
N GLU A 125 -12.19 9.41 -12.43
CA GLU A 125 -12.60 10.47 -11.49
C GLU A 125 -11.46 10.85 -10.54
N TYR A 126 -10.71 9.86 -10.03
CA TYR A 126 -9.56 10.11 -9.17
C TYR A 126 -8.44 10.81 -9.95
N ALA A 127 -8.18 10.38 -11.19
CA ALA A 127 -7.14 10.96 -12.04
C ALA A 127 -7.42 12.42 -12.40
N VAL A 128 -8.60 12.72 -12.97
CA VAL A 128 -8.98 14.09 -13.38
C VAL A 128 -8.92 15.06 -12.20
N VAL A 129 -9.43 14.65 -11.03
CA VAL A 129 -9.38 15.48 -9.82
C VAL A 129 -7.93 15.72 -9.38
N ASN A 130 -7.08 14.69 -9.32
CA ASN A 130 -5.71 14.85 -8.81
C ASN A 130 -4.78 15.57 -9.79
N LEU A 131 -4.95 15.41 -11.11
CA LEU A 131 -4.22 16.17 -12.14
C LEU A 131 -4.49 17.68 -12.01
N ARG A 132 -5.75 18.07 -11.82
CA ARG A 132 -6.13 19.48 -11.64
C ARG A 132 -5.72 20.07 -10.29
N LEU A 133 -5.54 19.24 -9.26
CA LEU A 133 -5.08 19.67 -7.93
C LEU A 133 -3.56 19.89 -7.85
N HIS A 134 -2.76 19.19 -8.66
CA HIS A 134 -1.29 19.18 -8.57
C HIS A 134 -0.63 19.74 -9.83
N THR A 135 -0.60 21.06 -9.97
CA THR A 135 -0.10 21.75 -11.17
C THR A 135 1.40 21.67 -11.42
N ASP A 136 2.20 21.33 -10.40
CA ASP A 136 3.64 21.62 -10.38
C ASP A 136 4.55 20.37 -10.45
N ALA A 137 3.97 19.16 -10.50
CA ALA A 137 4.70 17.91 -10.22
C ALA A 137 4.53 16.80 -11.27
N THR A 138 3.69 17.00 -12.27
CA THR A 138 3.17 15.96 -13.17
C THR A 138 3.97 15.74 -14.45
N CYS A 139 4.91 16.61 -14.70
CA CYS A 139 5.93 16.49 -15.73
C CYS A 139 6.88 15.31 -15.43
N TYR A 140 6.92 14.93 -14.14
CA TYR A 140 7.56 13.74 -13.60
C TYR A 140 6.55 12.60 -13.31
N LEU A 141 5.37 12.58 -13.96
CA LEU A 141 4.54 11.39 -13.94
C LEU A 141 5.26 10.30 -14.75
N PRO A 142 5.45 9.09 -14.18
CA PRO A 142 6.02 7.97 -14.90
C PRO A 142 5.00 7.46 -15.92
N ILE A 143 5.00 8.09 -17.09
CA ILE A 143 4.07 7.83 -18.18
C ILE A 143 4.88 7.80 -19.46
N GLN A 144 4.73 6.69 -20.19
CA GLN A 144 5.25 6.58 -21.54
C GLN A 144 4.08 6.68 -22.51
N TYR A 145 3.98 7.80 -23.23
CA TYR A 145 2.82 8.08 -24.09
C TYR A 145 2.82 7.21 -25.35
N CYS A 146 1.62 6.97 -25.88
CA CYS A 146 1.37 6.23 -27.11
C CYS A 146 0.81 7.16 -28.20
N TRP A 147 0.01 8.17 -27.80
CA TRP A 147 -0.63 9.13 -28.71
C TRP A 147 -0.64 10.53 -28.12
N VAL A 148 -0.67 11.55 -28.99
CA VAL A 148 -0.94 12.93 -28.58
C VAL A 148 -2.42 13.11 -28.24
N ASP A 149 -3.31 12.55 -29.07
CA ASP A 149 -4.76 12.79 -29.08
C ASP A 149 -5.58 11.53 -28.79
N LEU A 150 -6.79 11.72 -28.25
CA LEU A 150 -7.74 10.62 -27.97
C LEU A 150 -8.27 9.90 -29.22
N ALA A 151 -8.10 10.47 -30.41
CA ALA A 151 -8.53 9.87 -31.68
C ALA A 151 -7.41 9.08 -32.39
N HIS A 152 -6.27 8.85 -31.73
CA HIS A 152 -5.12 8.07 -32.23
C HIS A 152 -4.47 8.63 -33.50
N THR A 153 -4.71 9.90 -33.84
CA THR A 153 -4.24 10.54 -35.08
C THR A 153 -2.71 10.69 -35.10
N PHE A 154 -2.12 10.97 -33.92
CA PHE A 154 -0.71 11.29 -33.77
C PHE A 154 -0.04 10.31 -32.82
N GLU A 155 0.44 9.19 -33.37
CA GLU A 155 1.30 8.22 -32.70
C GLU A 155 2.65 8.83 -32.28
N ILE A 156 3.16 8.47 -31.10
CA ILE A 156 4.44 9.00 -30.53
C ILE A 156 5.32 7.97 -29.79
N ALA A 157 5.06 6.66 -29.87
CA ALA A 157 5.90 5.68 -29.16
C ALA A 157 7.32 5.53 -29.77
N HIS A 158 8.33 5.30 -28.91
CA HIS A 158 9.75 5.19 -29.30
C HIS A 158 10.08 4.03 -30.26
N THR A 159 9.23 3.00 -30.31
CA THR A 159 9.37 1.91 -31.28
C THR A 159 8.03 1.55 -31.91
N ARG A 160 8.11 0.97 -33.11
CA ARG A 160 6.93 0.39 -33.77
C ARG A 160 6.38 -0.82 -32.99
N GLY A 161 7.23 -1.58 -32.31
CA GLY A 161 6.80 -2.69 -31.43
C GLY A 161 5.95 -2.18 -30.26
N ARG A 162 6.40 -1.12 -29.58
CA ARG A 162 5.62 -0.47 -28.54
C ARG A 162 4.33 0.15 -29.06
N GLN A 163 4.35 0.81 -30.22
CA GLN A 163 3.12 1.36 -30.81
C GLN A 163 2.06 0.27 -31.08
N VAL A 164 2.48 -0.94 -31.48
CA VAL A 164 1.56 -2.09 -31.59
C VAL A 164 1.01 -2.50 -30.22
N ARG A 165 1.87 -2.66 -29.19
CA ARG A 165 1.41 -2.96 -27.82
C ARG A 165 0.39 -1.93 -27.31
N CYS A 166 0.58 -0.65 -27.62
CA CYS A 166 -0.34 0.42 -27.24
C CYS A 166 -1.78 0.12 -27.71
N TYR A 167 -1.97 -0.21 -29.00
CA TYR A 167 -3.29 -0.57 -29.54
C TYR A 167 -3.84 -1.87 -28.95
N GLU A 168 -2.99 -2.88 -28.75
CA GLU A 168 -3.42 -4.19 -28.24
C GLU A 168 -3.81 -4.18 -26.75
N ARG A 169 -3.18 -3.33 -25.93
CA ARG A 169 -3.23 -3.42 -24.46
C ARG A 169 -3.59 -2.14 -23.72
N TYR A 170 -3.25 -0.97 -24.25
CA TYR A 170 -3.32 0.29 -23.50
C TYR A 170 -4.37 1.28 -24.00
N ILE A 171 -5.16 0.94 -25.03
CA ILE A 171 -6.15 1.84 -25.64
C ILE A 171 -7.18 2.40 -24.64
N SER A 172 -7.56 1.65 -23.60
CA SER A 172 -8.48 2.12 -22.54
C SER A 172 -7.81 2.83 -21.36
N ASN A 173 -6.48 2.94 -21.36
CA ASN A 173 -5.71 3.61 -20.32
C ASN A 173 -5.50 5.09 -20.68
N GLY A 174 -6.24 5.99 -20.01
CA GLY A 174 -6.11 7.43 -20.20
C GLY A 174 -4.72 7.99 -19.94
N ALA A 175 -3.84 7.28 -19.21
CA ALA A 175 -2.48 7.74 -18.97
C ALA A 175 -1.62 7.79 -20.24
N VAL A 176 -1.84 6.92 -21.24
CA VAL A 176 -0.96 6.87 -22.43
C VAL A 176 -1.29 7.92 -23.51
N TYR A 177 -2.14 8.90 -23.20
CA TYR A 177 -2.57 9.97 -24.09
C TYR A 177 -2.07 11.32 -23.57
N LEU A 178 -1.35 12.10 -24.38
CA LEU A 178 -0.84 13.40 -23.93
C LEU A 178 -1.99 14.41 -23.68
N GLU A 179 -3.08 14.30 -24.44
CA GLU A 179 -4.29 15.09 -24.29
C GLU A 179 -4.89 15.04 -22.88
N THR A 180 -4.95 13.87 -22.24
CA THR A 180 -5.59 13.72 -20.92
C THR A 180 -4.84 14.50 -19.85
N VAL A 181 -3.51 14.54 -19.91
CA VAL A 181 -2.68 15.32 -18.99
C VAL A 181 -2.73 16.81 -19.33
N LEU A 182 -2.52 17.18 -20.60
CA LEU A 182 -2.45 18.59 -21.01
C LEU A 182 -3.80 19.33 -20.96
N ARG A 183 -4.94 18.65 -21.07
CA ARG A 183 -6.26 19.26 -20.84
C ARG A 183 -6.50 19.65 -19.38
N ASN A 184 -5.81 19.00 -18.45
CA ASN A 184 -5.99 19.18 -17.01
C ASN A 184 -4.94 20.08 -16.37
N GLN A 185 -3.95 20.55 -17.14
CA GLN A 185 -2.75 21.19 -16.60
C GLN A 185 -2.16 22.26 -17.53
N ALA A 186 -1.40 23.18 -16.97
CA ALA A 186 -0.69 24.19 -17.75
C ALA A 186 0.50 23.55 -18.49
N ARG A 187 0.43 23.46 -19.83
CA ARG A 187 1.52 22.95 -20.69
C ARG A 187 2.91 23.47 -20.30
N ASP A 188 3.01 24.77 -20.03
CA ASP A 188 4.28 25.46 -19.76
C ASP A 188 4.90 25.09 -18.41
N ALA A 189 4.20 24.30 -17.58
CA ALA A 189 4.77 23.68 -16.38
C ALA A 189 5.71 22.50 -16.72
N CYS A 190 5.55 21.86 -17.88
CA CYS A 190 6.19 20.56 -18.17
C CYS A 190 7.26 20.53 -19.23
N PHE A 191 7.25 21.47 -20.18
CA PHE A 191 8.33 21.61 -21.15
C PHE A 191 8.31 23.02 -21.73
N GLY A 192 9.48 23.47 -22.18
CA GLY A 192 9.62 24.80 -22.78
C GLY A 192 8.74 24.95 -24.01
N ALA A 193 8.17 26.14 -24.21
CA ALA A 193 7.36 26.44 -25.39
C ALA A 193 8.13 26.29 -26.72
N HIS A 194 9.46 26.40 -26.68
CA HIS A 194 10.34 26.11 -27.82
C HIS A 194 10.41 24.60 -28.09
N ASP A 195 10.77 23.82 -27.07
CA ASP A 195 10.98 22.38 -27.16
C ASP A 195 9.68 21.66 -27.59
N PHE A 196 8.54 22.05 -27.01
CA PHE A 196 7.23 21.59 -27.46
C PHE A 196 6.95 21.91 -28.93
N LEU A 197 7.30 23.12 -29.38
CA LEU A 197 7.07 23.54 -30.76
C LEU A 197 7.89 22.69 -31.74
N VAL A 198 9.13 22.34 -31.40
CA VAL A 198 9.98 21.49 -32.23
C VAL A 198 9.53 20.02 -32.19
N ALA A 199 9.37 19.46 -30.99
CA ALA A 199 9.08 18.03 -30.80
C ALA A 199 7.66 17.61 -31.21
N LEU A 200 6.67 18.52 -31.17
CA LEU A 200 5.26 18.21 -31.43
C LEU A 200 4.56 19.30 -32.24
N GLY A 201 4.65 20.56 -31.79
CA GLY A 201 3.77 21.65 -32.21
C GLY A 201 3.86 22.01 -33.69
N ALA A 202 5.04 21.89 -34.31
CA ALA A 202 5.24 22.14 -35.73
C ALA A 202 4.48 21.11 -36.58
N SER A 203 4.66 19.81 -36.31
CA SER A 203 3.97 18.74 -37.04
C SER A 203 2.45 18.75 -36.81
N LEU A 204 2.00 19.08 -35.61
CA LEU A 204 0.57 19.26 -35.33
C LEU A 204 -0.05 20.41 -36.16
N GLN A 205 0.70 21.49 -36.42
CA GLN A 205 0.23 22.60 -37.26
C GLN A 205 0.11 22.23 -38.75
N GLU A 206 0.73 21.15 -39.23
CA GLU A 206 0.63 20.71 -40.63
C GLU A 206 -0.77 20.20 -41.01
N SER A 207 -1.62 19.85 -40.03
CA SER A 207 -2.94 19.27 -40.26
C SER A 207 -4.08 20.08 -39.60
N PRO A 208 -5.29 20.13 -40.20
CA PRO A 208 -6.45 20.75 -39.55
C PRO A 208 -6.82 20.10 -38.21
N MET A 209 -6.58 18.79 -38.06
CA MET A 209 -6.86 18.05 -36.82
C MET A 209 -5.90 18.46 -35.69
N GLY A 210 -4.61 18.58 -35.97
CA GLY A 210 -3.62 19.01 -34.98
C GLY A 210 -3.75 20.49 -34.63
N GLN A 211 -4.11 21.36 -35.58
CA GLN A 211 -4.48 22.75 -35.29
C GLN A 211 -5.69 22.85 -34.36
N ALA A 212 -6.74 22.05 -34.60
CA ALA A 212 -7.90 21.99 -33.73
C ALA A 212 -7.55 21.48 -32.33
N TRP A 213 -6.77 20.39 -32.24
CA TRP A 213 -6.31 19.81 -30.98
C TRP A 213 -5.48 20.79 -30.13
N LEU A 214 -4.57 21.54 -30.76
CA LEU A 214 -3.79 22.59 -30.09
C LEU A 214 -4.70 23.69 -29.51
N ALA A 215 -5.74 24.08 -30.25
CA ALA A 215 -6.68 25.12 -29.82
C ALA A 215 -7.60 24.66 -28.68
N THR A 216 -8.12 23.42 -28.72
CA THR A 216 -9.03 22.91 -27.69
C THR A 216 -8.30 22.48 -26.42
N THR A 217 -7.16 21.79 -26.54
CA THR A 217 -6.39 21.29 -25.41
C THR A 217 -5.83 22.43 -24.56
N SER A 218 -5.33 23.50 -25.20
CA SER A 218 -4.73 24.63 -24.48
C SER A 218 -5.72 25.50 -23.69
N THR A 219 -7.02 25.41 -23.99
CA THR A 219 -8.08 26.14 -23.26
C THR A 219 -8.84 25.30 -22.27
N ALA A 220 -8.84 23.96 -22.41
CA ALA A 220 -9.69 23.04 -21.65
C ALA A 220 -9.63 23.22 -20.12
N LEU A 221 -8.44 23.42 -19.55
CA LEU A 221 -8.27 23.67 -18.11
C LEU A 221 -9.04 24.90 -17.60
N ALA A 222 -9.18 25.92 -18.44
CA ALA A 222 -9.84 27.18 -18.09
C ALA A 222 -11.35 27.19 -18.44
N THR A 223 -11.80 26.31 -19.35
CA THR A 223 -13.19 26.32 -19.86
C THR A 223 -14.04 25.15 -19.36
N GLU A 224 -13.47 23.96 -19.17
CA GLU A 224 -14.21 22.74 -18.85
C GLU A 224 -14.24 22.48 -17.35
N SER A 225 -15.38 22.05 -16.80
CA SER A 225 -15.44 21.59 -15.41
C SER A 225 -14.79 20.21 -15.24
N ILE A 226 -14.60 19.78 -13.98
CA ILE A 226 -14.18 18.41 -13.67
C ILE A 226 -15.17 17.38 -14.25
N ALA A 227 -16.47 17.69 -14.24
CA ALA A 227 -17.49 16.77 -14.73
C ALA A 227 -17.47 16.64 -16.26
N ASP A 228 -17.25 17.75 -16.97
CA ASP A 228 -17.16 17.76 -18.44
C ASP A 228 -15.92 17.00 -18.91
N GLU A 229 -14.81 17.13 -18.19
CA GLU A 229 -13.57 16.41 -18.48
C GLU A 229 -13.68 14.90 -18.23
N ILE A 230 -14.30 14.48 -17.12
CA ILE A 230 -14.63 13.07 -16.88
C ILE A 230 -15.52 12.53 -18.02
N ALA A 231 -16.53 13.30 -18.45
CA ALA A 231 -17.40 12.92 -19.56
C ALA A 231 -16.63 12.81 -20.89
N HIS A 232 -15.66 13.68 -21.16
CA HIS A 232 -14.78 13.63 -22.34
C HIS A 232 -13.97 12.32 -22.39
N TRP A 233 -13.35 11.93 -21.27
CA TRP A 233 -12.57 10.70 -21.18
C TRP A 233 -13.45 9.45 -21.32
N LEU A 234 -14.62 9.43 -20.68
CA LEU A 234 -15.58 8.33 -20.79
C LEU A 234 -16.16 8.20 -22.21
N HIS A 235 -16.37 9.32 -22.92
CA HIS A 235 -16.79 9.30 -24.33
C HIS A 235 -15.74 8.68 -25.26
N ALA A 236 -14.45 8.83 -24.92
CA ALA A 236 -13.34 8.16 -25.59
C ALA A 236 -13.14 6.68 -25.17
N ASN A 237 -14.04 6.10 -24.37
CA ASN A 237 -13.98 4.73 -23.83
C ASN A 237 -12.76 4.46 -22.92
N LEU A 238 -12.22 5.48 -22.26
CA LEU A 238 -11.19 5.31 -21.24
C LEU A 238 -11.80 4.74 -19.96
N THR A 239 -11.14 3.75 -19.37
CA THR A 239 -11.63 3.03 -18.18
C THR A 239 -10.73 3.19 -16.95
N GLN A 240 -9.48 3.59 -17.15
CA GLN A 240 -8.47 3.72 -16.09
C GLN A 240 -7.41 4.77 -16.46
N PHE A 241 -6.63 5.21 -15.48
CA PHE A 241 -5.42 6.01 -15.62
C PHE A 241 -4.32 5.32 -14.80
N THR A 242 -3.60 4.41 -15.46
CA THR A 242 -2.57 3.56 -14.86
C THR A 242 -1.21 4.05 -15.31
N MET A 243 -0.40 4.51 -14.36
CA MET A 243 0.96 5.00 -14.59
C MET A 243 1.98 3.84 -14.53
N GLN A 244 3.17 4.08 -15.05
CA GLN A 244 4.31 3.17 -14.96
C GLN A 244 4.88 3.17 -13.52
N TRP A 245 5.42 2.03 -13.08
CA TRP A 245 6.27 1.92 -11.91
C TRP A 245 7.60 2.63 -12.18
N SER A 246 8.01 3.53 -11.28
CA SER A 246 9.26 4.28 -11.41
C SER A 246 9.82 4.66 -10.06
N ASN A 247 11.14 4.53 -9.89
CA ASN A 247 11.81 4.84 -8.63
C ASN A 247 12.47 6.23 -8.58
N LEU A 248 11.97 7.19 -9.36
CA LEU A 248 12.32 8.61 -9.17
C LEU A 248 11.67 9.20 -7.91
N LEU A 249 10.41 8.87 -7.64
CA LEU A 249 9.60 9.48 -6.57
C LEU A 249 8.82 8.42 -5.80
N GLN A 250 9.14 8.26 -4.50
CA GLN A 250 8.32 7.45 -3.59
C GLN A 250 7.02 8.22 -3.31
N PRO A 251 5.83 7.68 -3.63
CA PRO A 251 4.57 8.33 -3.32
C PRO A 251 4.34 8.42 -1.80
N SER A 252 3.70 9.51 -1.38
CA SER A 252 3.32 9.77 0.00
C SER A 252 1.89 9.35 0.30
N ILE A 253 1.62 8.96 1.54
CA ILE A 253 0.25 8.80 2.05
C ILE A 253 0.13 9.30 3.48
N THR A 254 -1.04 9.81 3.85
CA THR A 254 -1.47 9.98 5.24
C THR A 254 -2.84 9.36 5.39
N GLU A 255 -2.98 8.47 6.35
CA GLU A 255 -4.25 7.83 6.69
C GLU A 255 -4.68 8.18 8.10
N THR A 256 -5.98 8.40 8.28
CA THR A 256 -6.59 8.82 9.54
C THR A 256 -7.82 7.98 9.85
N LEU A 257 -8.02 7.67 11.12
CA LEU A 257 -9.20 7.02 11.67
C LEU A 257 -9.97 8.02 12.53
N ASP A 258 -11.26 8.22 12.25
CA ASP A 258 -12.16 8.91 13.16
C ASP A 258 -12.81 7.91 14.13
N VAL A 259 -12.54 8.08 15.43
CA VAL A 259 -13.21 7.30 16.47
C VAL A 259 -14.34 8.14 17.07
N THR A 260 -15.59 7.76 16.79
CA THR A 260 -16.78 8.43 17.33
C THR A 260 -17.07 7.93 18.74
N ASN A 261 -17.03 8.83 19.73
CA ASN A 261 -17.32 8.48 21.13
C ASN A 261 -18.84 8.41 21.41
N ALA A 262 -19.20 8.05 22.66
CA ALA A 262 -20.60 7.91 23.08
C ALA A 262 -21.46 9.20 22.96
N LEU A 263 -20.83 10.38 22.83
CA LEU A 263 -21.51 11.66 22.60
C LEU A 263 -21.67 12.00 21.10
N GLN A 264 -21.38 11.06 20.20
CA GLN A 264 -21.32 11.29 18.75
C GLN A 264 -20.27 12.33 18.32
N VAL A 265 -19.22 12.54 19.14
CA VAL A 265 -18.10 13.43 18.79
C VAL A 265 -16.98 12.60 18.16
N PRO A 266 -16.60 12.84 16.89
CA PRO A 266 -15.49 12.16 16.24
C PRO A 266 -14.14 12.64 16.78
N GLN A 267 -13.21 11.70 16.95
CA GLN A 267 -11.83 11.96 17.33
C GLN A 267 -10.87 11.40 16.29
N ALA A 268 -10.38 12.28 15.41
CA ALA A 268 -9.38 11.95 14.40
C ALA A 268 -8.06 11.50 15.04
N THR A 269 -7.55 10.37 14.58
CA THR A 269 -6.27 9.77 14.95
C THR A 269 -5.51 9.39 13.67
N THR A 270 -4.28 9.88 13.49
CA THR A 270 -3.43 9.46 12.37
C THR A 270 -2.98 8.02 12.56
N LEU A 271 -3.20 7.18 11.54
CA LEU A 271 -2.78 5.77 11.51
C LEU A 271 -1.35 5.63 11.00
N LYS A 272 -1.02 6.34 9.92
CA LYS A 272 0.32 6.36 9.34
C LYS A 272 0.54 7.59 8.47
N THR A 273 1.79 7.98 8.34
CA THR A 273 2.25 8.97 7.36
C THR A 273 3.54 8.45 6.73
N VAL A 274 3.50 8.19 5.42
CA VAL A 274 4.70 7.93 4.60
C VAL A 274 4.98 9.21 3.83
N PRO A 275 6.14 9.88 4.05
CA PRO A 275 6.48 11.10 3.33
C PRO A 275 6.87 10.81 1.88
N ARG A 276 6.79 11.82 1.02
CA ARG A 276 7.36 11.76 -0.34
C ARG A 276 8.89 11.77 -0.20
N ALA A 277 9.56 10.93 -0.97
CA ALA A 277 11.02 10.92 -1.08
C ALA A 277 11.46 10.86 -2.54
N VAL A 278 12.65 11.39 -2.83
CA VAL A 278 13.31 11.20 -4.12
C VAL A 278 14.09 9.88 -4.02
N GLY A 279 13.88 8.99 -4.99
CA GLY A 279 14.60 7.73 -5.12
C GLY A 279 15.78 7.82 -6.08
N PRO A 280 16.48 6.70 -6.35
CA PRO A 280 17.71 6.69 -7.15
C PRO A 280 17.48 6.82 -8.66
N TRP A 281 16.23 6.66 -9.15
CA TRP A 281 15.85 6.73 -10.56
C TRP A 281 16.57 5.75 -11.51
N SER A 282 17.03 4.60 -11.01
CA SER A 282 17.56 3.52 -11.85
C SER A 282 16.52 2.99 -12.85
N SER A 283 15.22 3.18 -12.61
CA SER A 283 14.15 2.81 -13.55
C SER A 283 14.12 3.64 -14.84
N SER A 284 14.84 4.76 -14.90
CA SER A 284 14.94 5.63 -16.07
C SER A 284 15.30 4.87 -17.36
N VAL A 285 16.11 3.80 -17.26
CA VAL A 285 16.50 3.00 -18.42
C VAL A 285 15.36 2.17 -19.02
N MET A 286 14.30 1.86 -18.26
CA MET A 286 13.12 1.14 -18.77
C MET A 286 12.21 2.12 -19.54
N ASN A 287 11.85 3.22 -18.85
CA ASN A 287 11.19 4.40 -19.36
C ASN A 287 11.56 5.60 -18.46
N TRP A 288 11.94 6.72 -19.07
CA TRP A 288 12.19 7.98 -18.37
C TRP A 288 10.98 8.92 -18.48
N MET A 289 11.13 10.16 -18.01
CA MET A 289 10.06 11.16 -18.02
C MET A 289 9.93 11.84 -19.39
N PHE A 290 8.71 12.22 -19.77
CA PHE A 290 8.41 12.74 -21.13
C PHE A 290 9.01 14.14 -21.41
N ASP A 291 9.43 14.88 -20.39
CA ASP A 291 10.21 16.10 -20.56
C ASP A 291 11.58 15.83 -21.20
N MET A 292 12.19 14.67 -20.91
CA MET A 292 13.41 14.20 -21.58
C MET A 292 13.17 13.86 -23.05
N ASP A 293 12.02 13.26 -23.39
CA ASP A 293 11.65 12.97 -24.78
C ASP A 293 11.51 14.25 -25.61
N VAL A 294 10.78 15.23 -25.07
CA VAL A 294 10.57 16.53 -25.70
C VAL A 294 11.87 17.32 -25.83
N SER A 295 12.70 17.34 -24.79
CA SER A 295 13.98 18.07 -24.80
C SER A 295 15.01 17.43 -25.73
N LEU A 296 15.09 16.09 -25.80
CA LEU A 296 15.98 15.38 -26.73
C LEU A 296 15.53 15.58 -28.18
N ALA A 297 14.24 15.40 -28.46
CA ALA A 297 13.68 15.64 -29.79
C ALA A 297 13.92 17.08 -30.28
N ALA A 298 13.79 18.06 -29.39
CA ALA A 298 14.14 19.45 -29.65
C ALA A 298 15.65 19.64 -29.93
N TYR A 299 16.52 19.02 -29.13
CA TYR A 299 17.98 19.09 -29.29
C TYR A 299 18.47 18.54 -30.63
N VAL A 300 17.92 17.40 -31.09
CA VAL A 300 18.26 16.81 -32.41
C VAL A 300 17.37 17.33 -33.56
N ASN A 301 16.44 18.23 -33.27
CA ASN A 301 15.51 18.85 -34.22
C ASN A 301 14.65 17.85 -35.02
N CYS A 302 14.09 16.85 -34.34
CA CYS A 302 13.13 15.89 -34.87
C CYS A 302 11.75 16.04 -34.20
N SER A 303 10.73 15.45 -34.82
CA SER A 303 9.36 15.39 -34.27
C SER A 303 9.08 14.03 -33.65
N LEU A 304 8.49 14.01 -32.46
CA LEU A 304 8.01 12.77 -31.82
C LEU A 304 6.83 12.16 -32.60
N VAL A 305 6.08 12.97 -33.36
CA VAL A 305 4.92 12.53 -34.14
C VAL A 305 5.36 11.59 -35.28
N LEU A 306 4.99 10.31 -35.19
CA LEU A 306 5.49 9.27 -36.12
C LEU A 306 5.03 9.41 -37.57
N SER A 307 4.05 10.27 -37.84
CA SER A 307 3.57 10.63 -39.18
C SER A 307 4.25 11.88 -39.76
N ALA A 308 5.09 12.57 -38.99
CA ALA A 308 5.81 13.75 -39.45
C ALA A 308 6.90 13.41 -40.46
N THR A 309 7.21 14.35 -41.35
CA THR A 309 8.30 14.19 -42.34
C THR A 309 9.68 14.07 -41.66
N ASN A 310 9.91 14.83 -40.58
CA ASN A 310 11.10 14.79 -39.74
C ASN A 310 10.91 13.96 -38.45
N ALA A 311 10.06 12.92 -38.46
CA ALA A 311 9.85 12.08 -37.29
C ALA A 311 11.15 11.48 -36.76
N CYS A 312 11.33 11.36 -35.45
CA CYS A 312 12.54 10.84 -34.82
C CYS A 312 12.86 9.37 -35.17
N LEU A 313 11.87 8.63 -35.71
CA LEU A 313 12.04 7.27 -36.24
C LEU A 313 12.32 7.20 -37.75
N ASN A 314 12.33 8.34 -38.46
CA ASN A 314 12.74 8.42 -39.86
C ASN A 314 14.27 8.50 -39.96
N SER A 315 14.84 8.21 -41.13
CA SER A 315 16.30 8.24 -41.32
C SER A 315 16.87 9.67 -41.36
N PRO A 316 17.94 10.01 -40.61
CA PRO A 316 18.64 9.16 -39.65
C PRO A 316 17.86 9.02 -38.33
N MET A 317 17.63 7.78 -37.90
CA MET A 317 16.85 7.47 -36.70
C MET A 317 17.59 7.94 -35.45
N VAL A 318 16.85 8.51 -34.50
CA VAL A 318 17.38 8.85 -33.17
C VAL A 318 17.66 7.58 -32.38
N ASP A 319 18.90 7.43 -31.93
CA ASP A 319 19.31 6.35 -31.03
C ASP A 319 18.94 6.72 -29.59
N TRP A 320 17.68 6.52 -29.24
CA TRP A 320 17.14 6.73 -27.89
C TRP A 320 17.90 5.90 -26.85
N GLU A 321 18.16 4.63 -27.16
CA GLU A 321 18.77 3.66 -26.26
C GLU A 321 20.16 4.11 -25.77
N SER A 322 21.00 4.65 -26.68
CA SER A 322 22.32 5.21 -26.35
C SER A 322 22.34 6.35 -25.32
N GLN A 323 21.18 6.99 -25.07
CA GLN A 323 21.06 8.09 -24.12
C GLN A 323 20.75 7.62 -22.69
N ALA A 324 20.22 6.39 -22.55
CA ALA A 324 19.90 5.80 -21.26
C ALA A 324 20.89 4.70 -20.84
N VAL A 325 21.46 3.98 -21.80
CA VAL A 325 22.44 2.90 -21.53
C VAL A 325 23.74 3.07 -22.30
N TYR A 326 24.85 2.71 -21.66
CA TYR A 326 26.20 2.90 -22.21
C TYR A 326 26.92 1.56 -22.44
N SER A 327 27.65 1.47 -23.55
CA SER A 327 28.63 0.41 -23.79
C SER A 327 29.95 0.72 -23.07
N PHE A 328 30.76 -0.31 -22.82
CA PHE A 328 32.09 -0.14 -22.24
C PHE A 328 33.02 0.67 -23.18
N PRO A 329 34.13 1.26 -22.67
CA PRO A 329 35.03 2.11 -23.47
C PRO A 329 35.70 1.42 -24.67
N ASP A 330 35.68 0.09 -24.75
CA ASP A 330 36.15 -0.71 -25.88
C ASP A 330 35.06 -0.96 -26.96
N GLY A 331 33.85 -0.43 -26.74
CA GLY A 331 32.69 -0.62 -27.61
C GLY A 331 31.88 -1.88 -27.35
N THR A 332 32.21 -2.67 -26.31
CA THR A 332 31.43 -3.88 -25.97
C THR A 332 30.23 -3.56 -25.09
N ALA A 333 29.09 -4.17 -25.40
CA ALA A 333 27.87 -4.05 -24.59
C ALA A 333 27.95 -4.95 -23.33
N PRO A 334 27.55 -4.48 -22.14
CA PRO A 334 27.45 -5.31 -20.94
C PRO A 334 26.57 -6.57 -21.12
N CYS A 335 26.90 -7.65 -20.40
CA CYS A 335 26.14 -8.91 -20.43
C CYS A 335 24.64 -8.70 -20.14
N GLY A 336 24.31 -7.95 -19.08
CA GLY A 336 22.93 -7.62 -18.74
C GLY A 336 22.22 -6.82 -19.85
N MET A 337 22.91 -5.88 -20.49
CA MET A 337 22.34 -5.05 -21.56
C MET A 337 21.94 -5.92 -22.76
N GLN A 338 22.84 -6.79 -23.22
CA GLN A 338 22.57 -7.73 -24.31
C GLN A 338 21.41 -8.69 -23.97
N LEU A 339 21.33 -9.17 -22.73
CA LEU A 339 20.27 -10.07 -22.28
C LEU A 339 18.91 -9.38 -22.18
N VAL A 340 18.82 -8.13 -21.72
CA VAL A 340 17.58 -7.33 -21.72
C VAL A 340 17.11 -7.09 -23.15
N GLN A 341 18.00 -6.64 -24.03
CA GLN A 341 17.68 -6.40 -25.45
C GLN A 341 17.14 -7.66 -26.14
N ALA A 342 17.75 -8.83 -25.86
CA ALA A 342 17.36 -10.10 -26.47
C ALA A 342 16.05 -10.71 -25.93
N HIS A 343 15.70 -10.50 -24.66
CA HIS A 343 14.57 -11.18 -23.99
C HIS A 343 13.38 -10.27 -23.65
N VAL A 344 13.60 -8.95 -23.58
CA VAL A 344 12.56 -7.95 -23.24
C VAL A 344 12.38 -6.98 -24.40
N GLY A 345 13.46 -6.37 -24.88
CA GLY A 345 13.44 -5.38 -25.95
C GLY A 345 14.38 -4.20 -25.68
N PRO A 346 14.38 -3.17 -26.54
CA PRO A 346 15.27 -2.02 -26.39
C PRO A 346 14.92 -1.20 -25.14
N PHE A 347 15.94 -0.66 -24.48
CA PHE A 347 15.78 0.27 -23.37
C PHE A 347 15.01 1.54 -23.81
N LEU A 348 14.43 2.28 -22.86
CA LEU A 348 13.46 3.36 -23.08
C LEU A 348 12.17 2.95 -23.83
N SER A 349 11.92 1.65 -24.02
CA SER A 349 10.70 1.13 -24.66
C SER A 349 10.07 -0.04 -23.89
N ILE A 350 10.40 -0.14 -22.60
CA ILE A 350 9.94 -1.19 -21.69
C ILE A 350 8.93 -0.57 -20.72
N ASP A 351 7.67 -0.93 -20.87
CA ASP A 351 6.62 -0.55 -19.93
C ASP A 351 6.83 -1.30 -18.61
N THR A 352 6.63 -0.63 -17.48
CA THR A 352 6.84 -1.15 -16.12
C THR A 352 5.52 -1.06 -15.35
N LEU A 353 4.77 -2.16 -15.23
CA LEU A 353 3.42 -2.14 -14.64
C LEU A 353 3.36 -2.90 -13.31
N VAL A 354 2.82 -2.28 -12.26
CA VAL A 354 2.57 -2.98 -10.99
C VAL A 354 1.49 -4.04 -11.18
N VAL A 355 1.81 -5.28 -10.80
CA VAL A 355 0.88 -6.39 -10.86
C VAL A 355 0.00 -6.38 -9.60
N ALA A 356 -1.32 -6.44 -9.79
CA ALA A 356 -2.27 -6.55 -8.70
C ALA A 356 -2.20 -7.93 -8.02
N ILE A 357 -2.43 -7.98 -6.71
CA ILE A 357 -2.44 -9.25 -5.96
C ILE A 357 -3.64 -10.10 -6.43
N PRO A 358 -3.45 -11.36 -6.86
CA PRO A 358 -4.54 -12.23 -7.26
C PRO A 358 -5.55 -12.46 -6.13
N ALA A 359 -6.83 -12.44 -6.46
CA ALA A 359 -7.90 -12.71 -5.50
C ALA A 359 -7.73 -14.03 -4.72
N PRO A 360 -7.26 -15.15 -5.31
CA PRO A 360 -6.95 -16.37 -4.55
C PRO A 360 -5.86 -16.20 -3.50
N LEU A 361 -4.78 -15.48 -3.83
CA LEU A 361 -3.66 -15.23 -2.92
C LEU A 361 -4.09 -14.30 -1.76
N LEU A 362 -4.90 -13.29 -2.07
CA LEU A 362 -5.50 -12.41 -1.07
C LEU A 362 -6.45 -13.16 -0.12
N ALA A 363 -7.29 -14.05 -0.68
CA ALA A 363 -8.20 -14.89 0.09
C ALA A 363 -7.46 -15.90 0.97
N LEU A 364 -6.37 -16.49 0.48
CA LEU A 364 -5.45 -17.34 1.25
C LEU A 364 -4.90 -16.58 2.47
N TYR A 365 -4.40 -15.36 2.27
CA TYR A 365 -3.87 -14.52 3.33
C TYR A 365 -4.94 -14.16 4.37
N HIS A 366 -6.14 -13.74 3.95
CA HIS A 366 -7.26 -13.46 4.88
C HIS A 366 -7.71 -14.71 5.64
N ALA A 367 -7.81 -15.86 4.98
CA ALA A 367 -8.18 -17.13 5.61
C ALA A 367 -7.15 -17.56 6.67
N PHE A 368 -5.86 -17.40 6.37
CA PHE A 368 -4.77 -17.66 7.32
C PHE A 368 -4.82 -16.72 8.52
N GLN A 369 -4.92 -15.40 8.31
CA GLN A 369 -4.97 -14.42 9.40
C GLN A 369 -6.20 -14.65 10.32
N ALA A 370 -7.37 -14.91 9.74
CA ALA A 370 -8.59 -15.20 10.51
C ALA A 370 -8.52 -16.54 11.27
N ALA A 371 -7.84 -17.54 10.73
CA ALA A 371 -7.61 -18.82 11.40
C ALA A 371 -6.59 -18.70 12.54
N LEU A 372 -5.44 -18.06 12.27
CA LEU A 372 -4.39 -17.86 13.25
C LEU A 372 -4.85 -16.96 14.41
N GLY A 373 -5.60 -15.88 14.14
CA GLY A 373 -6.16 -15.02 15.17
C GLY A 373 -7.11 -15.77 16.12
N ARG A 374 -7.90 -16.74 15.62
CA ARG A 374 -8.73 -17.61 16.46
C ARG A 374 -7.89 -18.53 17.35
N GLU A 375 -6.88 -19.17 16.80
CA GLU A 375 -5.95 -20.04 17.55
C GLU A 375 -5.20 -19.30 18.65
N LEU A 376 -4.69 -18.09 18.36
CA LEU A 376 -3.96 -17.27 19.35
C LEU A 376 -4.84 -16.79 20.51
N ARG A 377 -6.16 -16.63 20.31
CA ARG A 377 -7.12 -16.31 21.40
C ARG A 377 -7.46 -17.50 22.29
N LEU A 378 -7.39 -18.71 21.75
CA LEU A 378 -7.86 -19.93 22.44
C LEU A 378 -6.72 -20.75 23.09
N ALA A 379 -5.48 -20.64 22.58
CA ALA A 379 -4.39 -21.53 22.95
C ALA A 379 -3.06 -20.82 23.25
N THR A 380 -2.75 -20.65 24.54
CA THR A 380 -1.42 -20.23 25.03
C THR A 380 -0.26 -21.04 24.42
N PRO A 381 -0.36 -22.37 24.21
CA PRO A 381 0.70 -23.13 23.52
C PRO A 381 0.98 -22.64 22.09
N MET A 382 -0.02 -22.15 21.35
CA MET A 382 0.18 -21.62 19.99
C MET A 382 0.99 -20.31 20.02
N VAL A 383 0.73 -19.45 21.01
CA VAL A 383 1.49 -18.20 21.22
C VAL A 383 2.97 -18.52 21.47
N HIS A 384 3.26 -19.49 22.36
CA HIS A 384 4.63 -19.91 22.62
C HIS A 384 5.30 -20.59 21.41
N ALA A 385 4.59 -21.47 20.69
CA ALA A 385 5.13 -22.15 19.52
C ALA A 385 5.48 -21.14 18.40
N LEU A 386 4.56 -20.23 18.08
CA LEU A 386 4.78 -19.17 17.08
C LEU A 386 5.89 -18.19 17.48
N GLY A 387 6.03 -17.91 18.78
CA GLY A 387 7.11 -17.10 19.34
C GLY A 387 8.47 -17.81 19.43
N SER A 388 8.52 -19.13 19.23
CA SER A 388 9.76 -19.92 19.24
C SER A 388 10.38 -20.09 17.85
N ILE A 389 9.67 -19.69 16.77
CA ILE A 389 10.21 -19.71 15.42
C ILE A 389 11.16 -18.52 15.24
N PRO A 390 12.43 -18.72 14.87
CA PRO A 390 13.37 -17.62 14.69
C PRO A 390 13.08 -16.83 13.41
N THR A 391 13.05 -15.51 13.48
CA THR A 391 13.20 -14.71 12.24
C THR A 391 14.64 -14.82 11.78
N SER A 392 14.88 -15.24 10.55
CA SER A 392 16.24 -15.38 10.00
C SER A 392 16.26 -15.15 8.50
N THR A 393 17.37 -14.61 8.01
CA THR A 393 17.62 -14.37 6.60
C THR A 393 18.47 -15.52 6.05
N ILE A 394 17.99 -16.15 4.99
CA ILE A 394 18.68 -17.22 4.26
C ILE A 394 18.98 -16.71 2.85
N SER A 395 20.07 -17.17 2.24
CA SER A 395 20.35 -16.97 0.81
C SER A 395 20.07 -18.27 0.04
N PRO A 396 18.81 -18.53 -0.36
CA PRO A 396 18.46 -19.75 -1.07
C PRO A 396 18.89 -19.68 -2.54
N ILE A 397 19.59 -20.71 -3.01
CA ILE A 397 19.95 -20.86 -4.42
C ILE A 397 18.95 -21.82 -5.06
N PRO A 398 18.17 -21.40 -6.08
CA PRO A 398 17.32 -22.30 -6.85
C PRO A 398 18.10 -23.47 -7.44
N PHE A 399 17.50 -24.67 -7.52
CA PHE A 399 18.26 -25.87 -7.86
C PHE A 399 18.92 -25.79 -9.25
N ALA A 400 18.23 -25.18 -10.22
CA ALA A 400 18.75 -24.95 -11.57
C ALA A 400 19.95 -23.98 -11.63
N TRP A 401 20.22 -23.21 -10.56
CA TRP A 401 21.28 -22.20 -10.51
C TRP A 401 22.48 -22.66 -9.66
N MET A 402 22.46 -23.87 -9.09
CA MET A 402 23.56 -24.42 -8.27
C MET A 402 24.76 -24.98 -9.08
N ASP A 403 24.87 -24.66 -10.37
CA ASP A 403 26.03 -25.05 -11.17
C ASP A 403 27.26 -24.20 -10.82
N LEU A 404 28.35 -24.87 -10.44
CA LEU A 404 29.65 -24.24 -10.15
C LEU A 404 30.28 -23.56 -11.37
N ASN A 405 29.72 -23.77 -12.57
CA ASN A 405 30.19 -23.17 -13.81
C ASN A 405 29.53 -21.82 -14.17
N PHE A 406 28.64 -21.26 -13.34
CA PHE A 406 28.04 -19.95 -13.60
C PHE A 406 28.75 -18.77 -12.91
N ASN A 407 28.93 -17.69 -13.68
CA ASN A 407 29.10 -16.34 -13.16
C ASN A 407 27.75 -15.60 -13.26
N PHE A 408 27.37 -14.88 -12.19
CA PHE A 408 26.15 -14.07 -12.15
C PHE A 408 26.49 -12.58 -12.25
N TYR A 409 25.67 -11.81 -12.97
CA TYR A 409 25.89 -10.39 -13.24
C TYR A 409 24.82 -9.48 -12.60
N GLY A 410 23.67 -10.02 -12.18
CA GLY A 410 22.64 -9.24 -11.48
C GLY A 410 21.23 -9.85 -11.53
N GLY A 411 20.40 -9.51 -10.54
CA GLY A 411 18.98 -9.87 -10.45
C GLY A 411 18.01 -8.74 -10.81
N ASN A 412 18.49 -7.64 -11.40
CA ASN A 412 17.73 -6.43 -11.66
C ASN A 412 17.92 -5.95 -13.12
N LEU A 413 16.84 -5.88 -13.89
CA LEU A 413 16.83 -5.42 -15.29
C LEU A 413 17.31 -3.96 -15.45
N MET A 414 17.15 -3.13 -14.42
CA MET A 414 17.58 -1.73 -14.39
C MET A 414 19.08 -1.56 -14.13
N CYS A 415 19.77 -2.63 -13.70
CA CYS A 415 21.19 -2.62 -13.39
C CYS A 415 21.99 -3.57 -14.31
N PRO A 416 22.00 -3.37 -15.64
CA PRO A 416 22.61 -4.29 -16.62
C PRO A 416 24.16 -4.35 -16.58
N TYR A 417 24.80 -3.60 -15.67
CA TYR A 417 26.24 -3.31 -15.63
C TYR A 417 27.05 -4.11 -14.61
N GLY A 418 26.42 -5.02 -13.84
CA GLY A 418 27.10 -5.73 -12.77
C GLY A 418 28.27 -6.59 -13.25
N ASN A 419 29.29 -6.73 -12.40
CA ASN A 419 30.45 -7.57 -12.65
C ASN A 419 30.11 -9.06 -12.45
N PRO A 420 30.86 -10.00 -13.07
CA PRO A 420 30.70 -11.42 -12.82
C PRO A 420 31.08 -11.77 -11.38
N LEU A 421 30.14 -12.37 -10.64
CA LEU A 421 30.35 -12.87 -9.28
C LEU A 421 29.84 -14.31 -9.12
N PRO A 422 30.46 -15.14 -8.25
CA PRO A 422 30.02 -16.52 -7.99
C PRO A 422 28.88 -16.58 -6.95
N ILE A 423 27.98 -15.59 -6.95
CA ILE A 423 26.84 -15.50 -6.03
C ILE A 423 25.58 -15.11 -6.80
N VAL A 424 24.46 -15.75 -6.50
CA VAL A 424 23.14 -15.28 -6.95
C VAL A 424 22.86 -13.93 -6.30
N GLN A 425 22.48 -12.94 -7.10
CA GLN A 425 22.33 -11.55 -6.67
C GLN A 425 20.87 -11.21 -6.35
N GLU A 426 20.71 -10.26 -5.43
CA GLU A 426 19.41 -9.77 -4.98
C GLU A 426 18.57 -9.21 -6.16
N GLN A 427 17.24 -9.25 -6.03
CA GLN A 427 16.34 -8.80 -7.09
C GLN A 427 16.24 -7.27 -7.12
N PHE A 428 15.52 -6.72 -8.11
CA PHE A 428 15.24 -5.29 -8.14
C PHE A 428 14.58 -4.79 -6.85
N ASN A 429 14.91 -3.57 -6.42
CA ASN A 429 14.23 -2.86 -5.34
C ASN A 429 13.94 -1.42 -5.78
N PHE A 430 12.92 -0.80 -5.18
CA PHE A 430 12.64 0.60 -5.40
C PHE A 430 13.84 1.50 -5.02
N PHE A 431 14.52 1.21 -3.92
CA PHE A 431 15.66 1.99 -3.43
C PHE A 431 17.02 1.52 -4.00
N ASP A 432 17.04 0.67 -5.02
CA ASP A 432 18.28 0.18 -5.65
C ASP A 432 18.90 1.23 -6.58
N ASP A 433 20.12 1.65 -6.28
CA ASP A 433 20.92 2.63 -7.03
C ASP A 433 21.88 2.00 -8.04
N CYS A 434 21.84 0.67 -8.21
CA CYS A 434 22.73 -0.12 -9.06
C CYS A 434 24.23 -0.05 -8.68
N LEU A 435 24.59 0.47 -7.49
CA LEU A 435 25.99 0.58 -7.08
C LEU A 435 26.54 -0.68 -6.41
N ASN A 436 25.68 -1.57 -5.88
CA ASN A 436 26.09 -2.69 -5.04
C ASN A 436 25.50 -4.03 -5.53
N GLN A 437 26.37 -5.02 -5.72
CA GLN A 437 25.97 -6.38 -6.06
C GLN A 437 25.85 -7.23 -4.79
N THR A 438 24.67 -7.23 -4.17
CA THR A 438 24.37 -7.96 -2.94
C THR A 438 23.91 -9.39 -3.22
N ALA A 439 24.18 -10.31 -2.30
CA ALA A 439 23.70 -11.69 -2.40
C ALA A 439 22.18 -11.77 -2.20
N PHE A 440 21.49 -12.60 -2.99
CA PHE A 440 20.06 -12.83 -2.89
C PHE A 440 19.68 -13.35 -1.49
N SER A 441 18.61 -12.79 -0.93
CA SER A 441 18.20 -13.06 0.45
C SER A 441 16.68 -13.13 0.64
N VAL A 442 16.27 -14.06 1.49
CA VAL A 442 14.87 -14.25 1.90
C VAL A 442 14.81 -14.32 3.41
N THR A 443 14.19 -13.31 4.02
CA THR A 443 13.91 -13.26 5.45
C THR A 443 12.62 -14.03 5.75
N VAL A 444 12.74 -15.16 6.44
CA VAL A 444 11.61 -15.99 6.81
C VAL A 444 11.17 -15.60 8.22
N THR A 445 9.90 -15.22 8.36
CA THR A 445 9.29 -14.86 9.64
C THR A 445 8.49 -16.04 10.20
N ASN A 446 8.09 -15.95 11.47
CA ASN A 446 7.15 -16.89 12.06
C ASN A 446 5.81 -17.00 11.29
N TYR A 447 5.30 -15.90 10.72
CA TYR A 447 4.09 -15.93 9.90
C TYR A 447 4.34 -16.51 8.49
N SER A 448 5.30 -15.94 7.74
CA SER A 448 5.55 -16.35 6.35
C SER A 448 6.07 -17.79 6.27
N GLY A 449 6.90 -18.22 7.22
CA GLY A 449 7.36 -19.61 7.34
C GLY A 449 6.24 -20.60 7.65
N VAL A 450 5.28 -20.25 8.52
CA VAL A 450 4.12 -21.12 8.81
C VAL A 450 3.20 -21.21 7.60
N VAL A 451 2.92 -20.10 6.89
CA VAL A 451 2.11 -20.14 5.65
C VAL A 451 2.77 -21.04 4.60
N ALA A 452 4.07 -20.84 4.35
CA ALA A 452 4.82 -21.66 3.39
C ALA A 452 4.80 -23.16 3.75
N ALA A 453 5.02 -23.49 5.01
CA ALA A 453 5.01 -24.86 5.48
C ALA A 453 3.62 -25.53 5.39
N LEU A 454 2.56 -24.80 5.73
CA LEU A 454 1.18 -25.29 5.59
C LEU A 454 0.80 -25.48 4.11
N ALA A 455 1.24 -24.59 3.22
CA ALA A 455 1.01 -24.70 1.78
C ALA A 455 1.71 -25.92 1.17
N LEU A 456 2.99 -26.15 1.52
CA LEU A 456 3.72 -27.37 1.14
C LEU A 456 3.06 -28.65 1.68
N ALA A 457 2.55 -28.61 2.91
CA ALA A 457 1.87 -29.77 3.50
C ALA A 457 0.62 -30.18 2.69
N VAL A 458 -0.11 -29.23 2.09
CA VAL A 458 -1.26 -29.53 1.23
C VAL A 458 -0.84 -30.28 -0.05
N SER A 459 0.30 -29.93 -0.65
CA SER A 459 0.79 -30.60 -1.87
C SER A 459 1.45 -31.96 -1.61
N ARG A 460 1.99 -32.21 -0.41
CA ARG A 460 2.73 -33.44 -0.08
C ARG A 460 1.93 -34.49 0.70
N CYS A 461 0.95 -34.10 1.53
CA CYS A 461 0.29 -35.02 2.47
C CYS A 461 -1.14 -35.43 2.04
N SER A 462 -1.27 -36.61 1.44
CA SER A 462 -2.50 -37.20 0.85
C SER A 462 -3.57 -37.72 1.84
N SER A 463 -3.70 -37.05 2.99
CA SER A 463 -4.69 -37.25 4.07
C SER A 463 -4.56 -38.50 4.97
N SER A 464 -4.15 -38.27 6.23
CA SER A 464 -4.61 -39.03 7.41
C SER A 464 -4.19 -38.35 8.72
N LEU A 465 -5.02 -37.45 9.28
CA LEU A 465 -4.90 -36.79 10.61
C LEU A 465 -3.64 -35.96 10.94
N ALA A 466 -2.47 -36.27 10.38
CA ALA A 466 -1.21 -35.55 10.53
C ALA A 466 -0.46 -35.52 9.19
N CYS A 467 0.47 -34.60 9.02
CA CYS A 467 1.37 -34.54 7.88
C CYS A 467 2.79 -34.88 8.34
N ASN A 468 3.27 -36.08 8.01
CA ASN A 468 4.57 -36.58 8.46
C ASN A 468 5.68 -36.35 7.43
N ASP A 469 5.33 -36.15 6.16
CA ASP A 469 6.27 -35.75 5.11
C ASP A 469 6.34 -34.21 5.06
N ILE A 470 7.26 -33.65 5.84
CA ILE A 470 7.55 -32.22 5.90
C ILE A 470 8.93 -31.96 5.29
N THR A 471 9.16 -32.57 4.13
CA THR A 471 10.33 -32.28 3.29
C THR A 471 10.21 -30.89 2.64
N GLY A 472 11.35 -30.26 2.34
CA GLY A 472 11.40 -28.94 1.69
C GLY A 472 11.34 -27.73 2.62
N ILE A 473 11.13 -27.90 3.94
CA ILE A 473 11.38 -26.83 4.91
C ILE A 473 12.90 -26.73 5.18
N PRO A 474 13.54 -25.55 5.03
CA PRO A 474 14.95 -25.36 5.35
C PRO A 474 15.24 -25.53 6.85
N HIS A 475 16.43 -26.00 7.20
CA HIS A 475 16.97 -25.77 8.54
C HIS A 475 17.28 -24.26 8.69
N PRO A 476 16.94 -23.58 9.79
CA PRO A 476 16.52 -24.08 11.11
C PRO A 476 15.00 -24.20 11.33
N TYR A 477 14.18 -24.00 10.29
CA TYR A 477 12.72 -23.95 10.41
C TYR A 477 12.05 -25.30 10.62
N VAL A 478 12.68 -26.39 10.17
CA VAL A 478 12.09 -27.73 10.27
C VAL A 478 11.72 -28.09 11.72
N ASP A 479 12.59 -27.85 12.69
CA ASP A 479 12.36 -28.24 14.09
C ASP A 479 11.30 -27.39 14.81
N THR A 480 11.08 -26.15 14.36
CA THR A 480 10.15 -25.20 14.99
C THR A 480 8.79 -25.13 14.30
N ILE A 481 8.75 -25.28 12.97
CA ILE A 481 7.54 -25.16 12.16
C ILE A 481 6.87 -26.52 11.91
N ALA A 482 7.63 -27.61 11.71
CA ALA A 482 7.04 -28.92 11.43
C ALA A 482 6.07 -29.42 12.53
N PRO A 483 6.33 -29.23 13.84
CA PRO A 483 5.36 -29.61 14.88
C PRO A 483 4.04 -28.83 14.79
N ILE A 484 4.08 -27.55 14.39
CA ILE A 484 2.88 -26.72 14.19
C ILE A 484 2.08 -27.26 13.00
N VAL A 485 2.75 -27.57 11.88
CA VAL A 485 2.11 -28.18 10.71
C VAL A 485 1.46 -29.51 11.08
N GLN A 486 2.17 -30.40 11.78
CA GLN A 486 1.63 -31.70 12.24
C GLN A 486 0.38 -31.52 13.10
N ALA A 487 0.45 -30.67 14.12
CA ALA A 487 -0.66 -30.44 15.05
C ALA A 487 -1.86 -29.72 14.41
N LYS A 488 -1.64 -28.94 13.34
CA LYS A 488 -2.69 -28.15 12.68
C LYS A 488 -3.20 -28.74 11.37
N TYR A 489 -2.57 -29.78 10.79
CA TYR A 489 -2.93 -30.32 9.47
C TYR A 489 -4.39 -30.77 9.34
N SER A 490 -4.97 -31.29 10.43
CA SER A 490 -6.36 -31.73 10.53
C SER A 490 -7.27 -30.79 11.34
N SER A 491 -6.79 -29.62 11.73
CA SER A 491 -7.55 -28.64 12.52
C SER A 491 -8.39 -27.69 11.66
N GLU A 492 -9.27 -26.91 12.30
CA GLU A 492 -10.05 -25.85 11.64
C GLU A 492 -9.17 -24.80 10.95
N MET A 493 -7.94 -24.60 11.44
CA MET A 493 -6.97 -23.72 10.79
C MET A 493 -6.69 -24.17 9.36
N MET A 494 -6.47 -25.47 9.15
CA MET A 494 -6.17 -26.01 7.82
C MET A 494 -7.39 -26.26 6.96
N SER A 495 -8.57 -26.51 7.52
CA SER A 495 -9.80 -26.51 6.72
C SER A 495 -10.13 -25.11 6.16
N SER A 496 -9.76 -24.04 6.87
CA SER A 496 -9.93 -22.66 6.41
C SER A 496 -8.94 -22.28 5.29
N VAL A 497 -7.68 -22.74 5.38
CA VAL A 497 -6.57 -22.35 4.49
C VAL A 497 -6.50 -23.21 3.22
N ARG A 498 -6.71 -24.52 3.33
CA ARG A 498 -6.54 -25.50 2.23
C ARG A 498 -7.28 -25.16 0.92
N PRO A 499 -8.52 -24.66 0.91
CA PRO A 499 -9.25 -24.37 -0.34
C PRO A 499 -8.57 -23.36 -1.25
N TRP A 500 -7.73 -22.48 -0.69
CA TRP A 500 -7.10 -21.38 -1.42
C TRP A 500 -5.70 -21.70 -1.96
N ILE A 501 -5.10 -22.84 -1.55
CA ILE A 501 -3.73 -23.19 -1.95
C ILE A 501 -3.63 -23.43 -3.46
N GLN A 502 -4.40 -24.38 -4.02
CA GLN A 502 -4.30 -24.69 -5.45
C GLN A 502 -4.69 -23.50 -6.34
N PRO A 503 -5.82 -22.79 -6.10
CA PRO A 503 -6.15 -21.58 -6.86
C PRO A 503 -5.08 -20.47 -6.77
N THR A 504 -4.30 -20.42 -5.69
CA THR A 504 -3.16 -19.49 -5.56
C THR A 504 -1.96 -19.95 -6.39
N VAL A 505 -1.64 -21.25 -6.40
CA VAL A 505 -0.60 -21.82 -7.29
C VAL A 505 -0.95 -21.52 -8.75
N ASP A 506 -2.19 -21.81 -9.16
CA ASP A 506 -2.67 -21.60 -10.52
C ASP A 506 -2.60 -20.12 -10.92
N ALA A 507 -3.00 -19.20 -10.04
CA ALA A 507 -2.97 -17.76 -10.29
C ALA A 507 -1.54 -17.19 -10.37
N ILE A 508 -0.62 -17.63 -9.50
CA ILE A 508 0.79 -17.21 -9.55
C ILE A 508 1.48 -17.76 -10.80
N ALA A 509 1.18 -19.00 -11.19
CA ALA A 509 1.67 -19.59 -12.43
C ALA A 509 1.13 -18.89 -13.68
N ALA A 510 -0.16 -18.50 -13.69
CA ALA A 510 -0.76 -17.75 -14.79
C ALA A 510 -0.18 -16.35 -14.97
N LEU A 511 0.29 -15.71 -13.88
CA LEU A 511 1.04 -14.45 -13.92
C LEU A 511 2.54 -14.63 -14.23
N ASN A 512 3.04 -15.87 -14.32
CA ASN A 512 4.44 -16.20 -14.57
C ASN A 512 5.46 -15.52 -13.63
N ILE A 513 5.06 -15.25 -12.38
CA ILE A 513 5.87 -14.49 -11.42
C ILE A 513 7.14 -15.28 -11.09
N SER A 514 8.29 -14.62 -11.28
CA SER A 514 9.60 -15.26 -11.23
C SER A 514 10.65 -14.41 -10.53
N LEU A 515 11.75 -15.05 -10.15
CA LEU A 515 13.05 -14.44 -9.94
C LEU A 515 13.87 -14.54 -11.23
N MET A 516 14.83 -13.63 -11.42
CA MET A 516 15.77 -13.67 -12.55
C MET A 516 17.24 -13.59 -12.10
N GLN A 517 18.16 -14.02 -12.98
CA GLN A 517 19.57 -13.64 -12.98
C GLN A 517 20.10 -13.47 -14.41
N PHE A 518 20.93 -12.46 -14.64
CA PHE A 518 21.88 -12.46 -15.76
C PHE A 518 23.05 -13.40 -15.42
N ALA A 519 23.38 -14.34 -16.30
CA ALA A 519 24.48 -15.28 -16.09
C ALA A 519 25.30 -15.54 -17.37
N SER A 520 26.50 -16.09 -17.19
CA SER A 520 27.36 -16.66 -18.24
C SER A 520 28.11 -17.87 -17.66
N THR A 521 28.77 -18.66 -18.51
CA THR A 521 29.75 -19.64 -18.02
C THR A 521 30.98 -18.94 -17.44
N VAL A 522 31.79 -19.63 -16.62
CA VAL A 522 32.95 -19.02 -15.92
C VAL A 522 33.93 -18.29 -16.87
N ASP A 523 34.05 -18.76 -18.10
CA ASP A 523 34.89 -18.17 -19.16
C ASP A 523 34.29 -16.91 -19.83
N GLY A 524 33.10 -16.48 -19.41
CA GLY A 524 32.35 -15.36 -19.97
C GLY A 524 31.54 -15.70 -21.22
N SER A 525 31.55 -16.96 -21.68
CA SER A 525 30.75 -17.38 -22.84
C SER A 525 29.31 -17.76 -22.46
N ASN A 526 28.49 -18.09 -23.46
CA ASN A 526 27.11 -18.57 -23.29
C ASN A 526 26.22 -17.72 -22.34
N MET A 527 26.19 -16.40 -22.57
CA MET A 527 25.34 -15.47 -21.83
C MET A 527 23.87 -15.92 -21.87
N THR A 528 23.25 -16.04 -20.69
CA THR A 528 21.92 -16.62 -20.50
C THR A 528 21.13 -15.81 -19.47
N LEU A 529 19.85 -15.55 -19.76
CA LEU A 529 18.89 -15.08 -18.75
C LEU A 529 18.31 -16.29 -18.01
N LEU A 530 18.68 -16.45 -16.74
CA LEU A 530 18.14 -17.49 -15.87
C LEU A 530 16.84 -17.01 -15.22
N MET A 531 15.82 -17.87 -15.21
CA MET A 531 14.50 -17.59 -14.62
C MET A 531 14.13 -18.67 -13.62
N GLN A 532 13.49 -18.29 -12.51
CA GLN A 532 12.96 -19.21 -11.49
C GLN A 532 11.53 -18.80 -11.12
N PRO A 533 10.49 -19.47 -11.64
CA PRO A 533 9.11 -19.25 -11.23
C PRO A 533 8.93 -19.57 -9.75
N LEU A 534 8.13 -18.79 -9.02
CA LEU A 534 8.07 -18.86 -7.56
C LEU A 534 7.65 -20.23 -7.01
N LEU A 535 6.61 -20.84 -7.58
CA LEU A 535 5.97 -22.05 -7.02
C LEU A 535 6.11 -23.31 -7.88
N SER A 536 6.77 -23.22 -9.05
CA SER A 536 6.85 -24.35 -10.00
C SER A 536 7.93 -25.38 -9.65
N ASP A 537 9.00 -24.99 -8.95
CA ASP A 537 10.04 -25.90 -8.45
C ASP A 537 9.70 -26.36 -7.01
N PRO A 538 9.43 -27.66 -6.76
CA PRO A 538 9.18 -28.18 -5.42
C PRO A 538 10.35 -28.01 -4.43
N ALA A 539 11.58 -27.80 -4.90
CA ALA A 539 12.73 -27.52 -4.05
C ALA A 539 12.78 -26.04 -3.60
N PHE A 540 12.39 -25.11 -4.47
CA PHE A 540 12.34 -23.68 -4.14
C PHE A 540 11.00 -23.21 -3.53
N ALA A 541 9.92 -23.97 -3.72
CA ALA A 541 8.55 -23.57 -3.36
C ALA A 541 8.34 -23.08 -1.92
N PHE A 542 9.15 -23.52 -0.94
CA PHE A 542 9.12 -22.94 0.42
C PHE A 542 9.37 -21.43 0.39
N PHE A 543 10.47 -21.02 -0.26
CA PHE A 543 10.82 -19.61 -0.40
C PHE A 543 9.85 -18.90 -1.34
N GLY A 544 9.37 -19.56 -2.39
CA GLY A 544 8.29 -19.04 -3.24
C GLY A 544 7.03 -18.65 -2.47
N TRP A 545 6.60 -19.47 -1.50
CA TRP A 545 5.46 -19.13 -0.64
C TRP A 545 5.76 -18.01 0.36
N VAL A 546 7.00 -17.93 0.88
CA VAL A 546 7.44 -16.79 1.72
C VAL A 546 7.38 -15.50 0.92
N LEU A 547 7.93 -15.50 -0.30
CA LEU A 547 7.91 -14.38 -1.25
C LEU A 547 6.48 -13.95 -1.62
N ALA A 548 5.58 -14.92 -1.86
CA ALA A 548 4.16 -14.63 -2.11
C ALA A 548 3.43 -14.06 -0.89
N TYR A 549 3.76 -14.51 0.32
CA TYR A 549 3.22 -13.92 1.57
C TYR A 549 3.72 -12.47 1.75
N ASP A 550 5.02 -12.23 1.56
CA ASP A 550 5.66 -10.92 1.69
C ASP A 550 5.06 -9.89 0.71
N TRP A 551 4.67 -10.32 -0.49
CA TRP A 551 3.96 -9.48 -1.47
C TRP A 551 2.58 -9.03 -0.96
N VAL A 552 1.77 -9.92 -0.37
CA VAL A 552 0.47 -9.54 0.20
C VAL A 552 0.62 -8.68 1.46
N TYR A 553 1.61 -9.02 2.29
CA TYR A 553 1.98 -8.25 3.47
C TYR A 553 2.48 -6.84 3.11
N GLY A 554 2.93 -6.65 1.87
CA GLY A 554 3.34 -5.37 1.31
C GLY A 554 4.80 -5.01 1.57
N SER A 555 5.64 -5.97 1.96
CA SER A 555 7.11 -5.78 2.02
C SER A 555 7.80 -6.01 0.68
N ARG A 556 7.12 -6.66 -0.27
CA ARG A 556 7.56 -6.82 -1.67
C ARG A 556 6.47 -6.33 -2.63
N GLU A 557 6.85 -6.01 -3.85
CA GLU A 557 5.93 -5.74 -4.96
C GLU A 557 6.29 -6.61 -6.17
N VAL A 558 5.38 -6.70 -7.15
CA VAL A 558 5.61 -7.43 -8.40
C VAL A 558 5.40 -6.46 -9.55
N VAL A 559 6.35 -6.43 -10.48
CA VAL A 559 6.35 -5.54 -11.64
C VAL A 559 6.45 -6.39 -12.91
N SER A 560 5.57 -6.11 -13.87
CA SER A 560 5.63 -6.62 -15.24
C SER A 560 6.50 -5.67 -16.06
N PHE A 561 7.59 -6.19 -16.64
CA PHE A 561 8.48 -5.47 -17.54
C PHE A 561 8.16 -5.91 -18.97
N GLU A 562 7.54 -5.03 -19.76
CA GLU A 562 6.88 -5.37 -21.02
C GLU A 562 7.54 -4.61 -22.19
N GLY A 563 8.39 -5.29 -22.96
CA GLY A 563 9.09 -4.69 -24.11
C GLY A 563 8.66 -5.27 -25.46
N ASP A 564 9.41 -4.93 -26.50
CA ASP A 564 9.11 -5.32 -27.89
C ASP A 564 9.32 -6.81 -28.18
N ALA A 565 10.22 -7.48 -27.45
CA ALA A 565 10.60 -8.87 -27.67
C ALA A 565 9.95 -9.84 -26.66
N GLY A 566 9.62 -9.37 -25.46
CA GLY A 566 9.07 -10.23 -24.42
C GLY A 566 8.57 -9.49 -23.18
N THR A 567 8.08 -10.27 -22.21
CA THR A 567 7.57 -9.77 -20.93
C THR A 567 8.13 -10.61 -19.79
N LEU A 568 8.67 -9.96 -18.77
CA LEU A 568 9.17 -10.60 -17.54
C LEU A 568 8.38 -10.06 -16.34
N VAL A 569 7.74 -10.96 -15.59
CA VAL A 569 7.00 -10.60 -14.37
C VAL A 569 7.87 -10.97 -13.16
N LEU A 570 8.43 -9.97 -12.52
CA LEU A 570 9.46 -10.13 -11.49
C LEU A 570 8.94 -9.68 -10.12
N ILE A 571 9.31 -10.42 -9.07
CA ILE A 571 9.09 -9.99 -7.69
C ILE A 571 10.29 -9.22 -7.15
N SER A 572 10.03 -8.13 -6.43
CA SER A 572 11.05 -7.29 -5.84
C SER A 572 11.75 -7.95 -4.65
N SER A 573 12.91 -7.40 -4.32
CA SER A 573 13.55 -7.52 -3.01
C SER A 573 12.69 -6.89 -1.92
N ALA A 574 12.87 -7.33 -0.67
CA ALA A 574 12.06 -6.83 0.44
C ALA A 574 12.46 -5.40 0.85
N ASP A 575 11.51 -4.48 0.84
CA ASP A 575 11.66 -3.13 1.38
C ASP A 575 11.91 -3.17 2.89
N SER A 576 12.73 -2.24 3.39
CA SER A 576 12.77 -1.94 4.83
C SER A 576 11.55 -1.10 5.22
N PRO A 577 10.89 -1.39 6.36
CA PRO A 577 9.72 -0.63 6.78
C PRO A 577 10.12 0.76 7.31
N SER A 578 9.36 1.78 6.91
CA SER A 578 9.38 3.09 7.59
C SER A 578 8.68 2.98 8.94
N LEU A 579 9.21 3.64 9.98
CA LEU A 579 8.58 3.65 11.31
C LEU A 579 7.68 4.88 11.45
N SER A 580 6.37 4.69 11.29
CA SER A 580 5.37 5.72 11.62
C SER A 580 5.15 5.78 13.13
N VAL A 581 5.05 6.97 13.72
CA VAL A 581 4.72 7.13 15.15
C VAL A 581 3.24 6.81 15.36
N SER A 582 2.95 5.81 16.20
CA SER A 582 1.58 5.35 16.49
C SER A 582 0.97 5.96 17.75
N SER A 583 1.79 6.55 18.63
CA SER A 583 1.37 7.29 19.82
C SER A 583 1.27 8.79 19.58
N SER A 584 0.14 9.40 19.93
CA SER A 584 0.03 10.86 20.03
C SER A 584 0.80 11.41 21.23
N ASN A 585 1.44 12.58 21.07
CA ASN A 585 2.17 13.26 22.15
C ASN A 585 1.24 13.83 23.24
N VAL A 586 -0.07 13.92 22.98
CA VAL A 586 -1.08 14.48 23.89
C VAL A 586 -2.38 13.70 23.75
N THR A 587 -2.80 13.00 24.80
CA THR A 587 -4.20 12.56 24.95
C THR A 587 -5.06 13.81 25.17
N LYS A 588 -6.11 14.00 24.37
CA LYS A 588 -7.06 15.12 24.58
C LYS A 588 -7.90 14.84 25.84
N THR A 589 -8.08 15.85 26.70
CA THR A 589 -8.76 15.71 28.01
C THR A 589 -9.67 16.89 28.37
N ALA A 590 -10.34 17.51 27.40
CA ALA A 590 -11.34 18.55 27.67
C ALA A 590 -12.46 18.06 28.61
N THR A 591 -12.84 16.79 28.55
CA THR A 591 -13.86 16.15 29.42
C THR A 591 -13.50 16.18 30.90
N ARG A 592 -12.21 16.21 31.26
CA ARG A 592 -11.77 16.37 32.66
C ARG A 592 -12.26 17.70 33.25
N GLY A 593 -12.37 18.75 32.44
CA GLY A 593 -12.98 20.02 32.85
C GLY A 593 -14.44 19.86 33.25
N ILE A 594 -15.21 19.08 32.50
CA ILE A 594 -16.61 18.77 32.82
C ILE A 594 -16.69 17.95 34.12
N TYR A 595 -15.81 16.96 34.31
CA TYR A 595 -15.72 16.21 35.56
C TYR A 595 -15.47 17.12 36.77
N TYR A 596 -14.54 18.07 36.67
CA TYR A 596 -14.29 19.02 37.77
C TYR A 596 -15.48 19.94 38.05
N LEU A 597 -16.26 20.34 37.03
CA LEU A 597 -17.50 21.10 37.21
C LEU A 597 -18.58 20.28 37.92
N VAL A 598 -18.80 19.02 37.52
CA VAL A 598 -19.77 18.11 38.16
C VAL A 598 -19.33 17.77 39.59
N TYR A 599 -18.04 17.56 39.83
CA TYR A 599 -17.48 17.36 41.16
C TYR A 599 -17.70 18.60 42.06
N TYR A 600 -17.38 19.80 41.55
CA TYR A 600 -17.56 21.05 42.29
C TYR A 600 -19.04 21.30 42.65
N THR A 601 -19.96 21.17 41.70
CA THR A 601 -21.40 21.36 41.97
C THR A 601 -21.93 20.31 42.94
N SER A 602 -21.46 19.06 42.85
CA SER A 602 -21.81 18.00 43.81
C SER A 602 -21.34 18.29 45.23
N VAL A 603 -20.12 18.82 45.39
CA VAL A 603 -19.59 19.25 46.70
C VAL A 603 -20.39 20.44 47.25
N VAL A 604 -20.73 21.42 46.41
CA VAL A 604 -21.54 22.59 46.81
C VAL A 604 -22.98 22.20 47.19
N LEU A 605 -23.56 21.17 46.56
CA LEU A 605 -24.88 20.65 46.89
C LEU A 605 -24.92 19.74 48.13
N ALA A 606 -23.75 19.25 48.58
CA ALA A 606 -23.61 18.38 49.74
C ALA A 606 -23.17 19.12 51.02
N ALA A 607 -22.80 20.40 50.89
CA ALA A 607 -22.38 21.30 51.98
C ALA A 607 -23.55 22.19 52.46
#